data_AF-A0A662VQF5-F1
#
_entry.id   AF-A0A662VQF5-F1
#
_cell.length_a   1.000
_cell.length_b   1.000
_cell.length_c   1.000
_cell.angle_alpha   90.00
_cell.angle_beta   90.00
_cell.angle_gamma   90.00
#
_symmetry.space_group_name_H-M   'P 1'
#
loop_
_entity.id
_entity.type
_entity.pdbx_description
1 polymer ?
#
loop_
_entity_poly.entity_id
_entity_poly.type
_entity_poly.pdbx_seq_one_letter_code
_entity_poly.pdbx_strand_id
1 'polypeptide(L)'
;MPSLLKPKVRRNVAVDETKLKVNGQYLFVWAAIDVDSREVLAADASWQRSTINAEHILKKALRPRLNKPLILVDKGPWYHTPRRALSSNGRISSMD
;
A
#
# COMPACT_ATOMS: atom_id res chain seq x y z
N MET A 1 -0.40 6.34 -33.66
CA MET A 1 -0.11 7.37 -32.63
C MET A 1 -0.06 6.67 -31.29
N PRO A 2 1.08 6.55 -30.60
CA PRO A 2 1.08 6.07 -29.22
C PRO A 2 0.38 7.14 -28.38
N SER A 3 -0.69 6.74 -27.68
CA SER A 3 -1.40 7.63 -26.77
C SER A 3 -0.42 8.11 -25.70
N LEU A 4 -0.28 9.43 -25.59
CA LEU A 4 0.35 10.10 -24.46
C LEU A 4 -0.52 9.88 -23.22
N LEU A 5 -0.47 8.67 -22.64
CA LEU A 5 -0.99 8.43 -21.30
C LEU A 5 -0.10 9.23 -20.35
N LYS A 6 -0.49 10.49 -20.09
CA LYS A 6 0.10 11.30 -19.02
C LYS A 6 0.09 10.43 -17.76
N PRO A 7 1.22 10.25 -17.06
CA PRO A 7 1.22 9.50 -15.81
C PRO A 7 0.13 10.06 -14.91
N LYS A 8 -0.87 9.24 -14.57
CA LYS A 8 -1.94 9.65 -13.66
C LYS A 8 -1.27 9.94 -12.32
N VAL A 9 -1.20 11.22 -11.95
CA VAL A 9 -0.58 11.65 -10.70
C VAL A 9 -1.49 11.21 -9.57
N ARG A 10 -1.20 10.08 -8.95
CA ARG A 10 -1.88 9.66 -7.72
C ARG A 10 -1.19 10.37 -6.56
N ARG A 11 -1.93 11.18 -5.82
CA ARG A 11 -1.37 11.99 -4.73
C ARG A 11 -1.38 11.22 -3.42
N ASN A 12 -2.42 10.42 -3.19
CA ASN A 12 -2.65 9.71 -1.93
C ASN A 12 -2.99 8.24 -2.18
N VAL A 13 -2.21 7.34 -1.58
CA VAL A 13 -2.47 5.90 -1.58
C VAL A 13 -2.73 5.46 -0.15
N ALA A 14 -3.92 4.92 0.13
CA ALA A 14 -4.23 4.30 1.40
C ALA A 14 -3.85 2.81 1.35
N VAL A 15 -3.17 2.32 2.38
CA VAL A 15 -2.90 0.88 2.54
C VAL A 15 -3.45 0.44 3.89
N ASP A 16 -4.29 -0.58 3.84
CA ASP A 16 -4.92 -1.15 5.03
C ASP A 16 -4.72 -2.67 5.11
N GLU A 17 -4.79 -3.19 6.34
CA GLU A 17 -4.75 -4.60 6.67
C GLU A 17 -6.03 -5.00 7.38
N THR A 18 -6.70 -6.02 6.86
CA THR A 18 -7.84 -6.65 7.54
C THR A 18 -7.50 -8.08 7.94
N LYS A 19 -7.71 -8.40 9.23
CA LYS A 19 -7.59 -9.75 9.78
C LYS A 19 -8.92 -10.50 9.62
N LEU A 20 -8.89 -11.63 8.93
CA LEU A 20 -10.01 -12.54 8.70
C LEU A 20 -9.78 -13.90 9.38
N LYS A 21 -10.86 -14.61 9.71
CA LYS A 21 -10.80 -16.01 10.17
C LYS A 21 -11.40 -16.90 9.09
N VAL A 22 -10.58 -17.78 8.52
CA VAL A 22 -10.96 -18.70 7.44
C VAL A 22 -10.61 -20.11 7.88
N ASN A 23 -11.59 -21.00 7.93
CA ASN A 23 -11.42 -22.41 8.32
C ASN A 23 -10.63 -22.58 9.64
N GLY A 24 -10.90 -21.73 10.63
CA GLY A 24 -10.25 -21.77 11.94
C GLY A 24 -8.86 -21.11 12.00
N GLN A 25 -8.29 -20.69 10.87
CA GLN A 25 -7.00 -20.02 10.79
C GLN A 25 -7.16 -18.52 10.53
N TYR A 26 -6.16 -17.73 10.91
CA TYR A 26 -6.14 -16.29 10.65
C TYR A 26 -5.47 -15.97 9.32
N LEU A 27 -6.17 -15.25 8.46
CA LEU A 27 -5.67 -14.72 7.19
C LEU A 27 -5.63 -13.20 7.28
N PHE A 28 -4.56 -12.58 6.82
CA PHE A 28 -4.41 -11.14 6.74
C PHE A 28 -4.51 -10.72 5.28
N VAL A 29 -5.50 -9.89 4.98
CA VAL A 29 -5.71 -9.33 3.63
C VAL A 29 -5.20 -7.90 3.63
N TRP A 30 -4.40 -7.59 2.62
CA TRP A 30 -3.78 -6.29 2.42
C TRP A 30 -4.36 -5.66 1.18
N ALA A 31 -4.77 -4.39 1.25
CA ALA A 31 -5.26 -3.65 0.11
C ALA A 31 -4.59 -2.28 0.04
N ALA A 32 -4.15 -1.90 -1.16
CA ALA A 32 -3.65 -0.57 -1.47
C ALA A 32 -4.59 0.08 -2.48
N ILE A 33 -5.11 1.25 -2.13
CA ILE A 33 -6.15 1.96 -2.90
C ILE A 33 -5.71 3.39 -3.15
N ASP A 34 -5.92 3.88 -4.37
CA ASP A 34 -5.84 5.30 -4.69
C ASP A 34 -7.04 6.02 -4.07
N VAL A 35 -6.79 6.94 -3.14
CA VAL A 35 -7.86 7.64 -2.41
C VAL A 35 -8.70 8.53 -3.34
N ASP A 36 -8.08 9.12 -4.36
CA ASP A 36 -8.72 10.06 -5.27
C ASP A 36 -9.63 9.32 -6.26
N SER A 37 -9.13 8.22 -6.84
CA SER A 37 -9.85 7.48 -7.88
C SER A 37 -10.60 6.24 -7.39
N ARG A 38 -10.38 5.83 -6.14
CA ARG A 38 -10.89 4.58 -5.53
C ARG A 38 -10.44 3.30 -6.28
N GLU A 39 -9.40 3.40 -7.09
CA GLU A 39 -8.82 2.29 -7.82
C GLU A 39 -7.99 1.40 -6.87
N VAL A 40 -8.22 0.09 -6.91
CA VAL A 40 -7.38 -0.87 -6.19
C VAL A 40 -6.05 -1.03 -6.93
N LEU A 41 -4.97 -0.58 -6.30
CA LEU A 41 -3.62 -0.58 -6.87
C LEU A 41 -2.91 -1.92 -6.66
N ALA A 42 -3.16 -2.55 -5.52
CA ALA A 42 -2.67 -3.88 -5.19
C ALA A 42 -3.55 -4.51 -4.11
N ALA A 43 -3.67 -5.83 -4.18
CA ALA A 43 -4.20 -6.64 -3.09
C ALA A 43 -3.32 -7.89 -2.91
N ASP A 44 -3.19 -8.35 -1.68
CA ASP A 44 -2.51 -9.61 -1.37
C ASP A 44 -3.06 -10.23 -0.08
N ALA A 45 -2.79 -11.51 0.14
CA ALA A 45 -3.19 -12.22 1.34
C ALA A 45 -2.02 -13.01 1.93
N SER A 46 -1.89 -12.98 3.24
CA SER A 46 -0.82 -13.68 3.95
C SER A 46 -1.33 -14.33 5.23
N TRP A 47 -0.81 -15.51 5.56
CA TRP A 47 -1.10 -16.19 6.82
C TRP A 47 -0.40 -15.56 8.04
N GLN A 48 0.53 -14.64 7.79
CA GLN A 48 1.28 -13.93 8.81
C GLN A 48 1.17 -12.42 8.62
N ARG A 49 1.33 -11.68 9.71
CA ARG A 49 1.45 -10.22 9.70
C ARG A 49 2.88 -9.83 9.98
N SER A 50 3.58 -9.32 8.97
CA SER A 50 5.00 -8.97 9.07
C SER A 50 5.32 -7.72 8.27
N THR A 51 6.45 -7.09 8.61
CA THR A 51 7.00 -5.96 7.86
C THR A 51 7.31 -6.30 6.40
N ILE A 52 7.70 -7.56 6.11
CA ILE A 52 7.98 -8.02 4.74
C ILE A 52 6.70 -8.00 3.90
N ASN A 53 5.57 -8.42 4.49
CA ASN A 53 4.27 -8.41 3.81
C ASN A 53 3.82 -6.98 3.51
N ALA A 54 4.01 -6.06 4.47
CA ALA A 54 3.76 -4.63 4.28
C ALA A 54 4.64 -4.03 3.17
N GLU A 55 5.94 -4.34 3.14
CA GLU A 55 6.84 -3.86 2.08
C GLU A 55 6.46 -4.41 0.70
N HIS A 56 6.05 -5.68 0.62
CA HIS A 56 5.66 -6.33 -0.62
C HIS A 56 4.40 -5.68 -1.24
N ILE A 57 3.37 -5.43 -0.44
CA ILE A 57 2.16 -4.76 -0.96
C ILE A 57 2.46 -3.32 -1.38
N LEU A 58 3.32 -2.60 -0.64
CA LEU A 58 3.74 -1.25 -1.00
C LEU A 58 4.51 -1.23 -2.33
N LYS A 59 5.44 -2.16 -2.54
CA LYS A 59 6.15 -2.30 -3.82
C LYS A 59 5.18 -2.62 -4.96
N LYS A 60 4.19 -3.49 -4.74
CA LYS A 60 3.16 -3.79 -5.75
C LYS A 60 2.34 -2.54 -6.10
N ALA A 61 1.91 -1.78 -5.10
CA ALA A 61 1.13 -0.56 -5.29
C ALA A 61 1.93 0.57 -5.99
N LEU A 62 3.24 0.62 -5.79
CA LEU A 62 4.17 1.63 -6.33
C LEU A 62 4.87 1.21 -7.63
N ARG A 63 4.64 -0.02 -8.14
CA ARG A 63 5.17 -0.45 -9.45
C ARG A 63 4.72 0.42 -10.64
N PRO A 64 3.48 0.96 -10.70
CA PRO A 64 3.14 1.98 -11.68
C PRO A 64 4.00 3.21 -11.40
N ARG A 65 4.44 3.93 -12.45
CA ARG A 65 5.32 5.11 -12.38
C ARG A 65 4.61 6.29 -11.67
N LEU A 66 4.37 6.15 -10.37
CA LEU A 66 3.63 7.07 -9.53
C LEU A 66 4.59 8.15 -9.05
N ASN A 67 4.12 9.40 -9.11
CA ASN A 67 4.90 10.58 -8.82
C ASN A 67 5.04 10.76 -7.30
N LYS A 68 5.75 9.84 -6.64
CA LYS A 68 6.03 9.81 -5.20
C LYS A 68 4.78 10.08 -4.32
N PRO A 69 3.77 9.19 -4.34
CA PRO A 69 2.53 9.42 -3.64
C PRO A 69 2.74 9.50 -2.11
N LEU A 70 1.89 10.26 -1.44
CA LEU A 70 1.70 10.16 0.00
C LEU A 70 1.05 8.81 0.29
N ILE A 71 1.69 7.99 1.13
CA ILE A 71 1.13 6.71 1.55
C ILE A 71 0.54 6.89 2.95
N LEU A 72 -0.75 6.61 3.06
CA LEU A 72 -1.51 6.64 4.29
C LEU A 72 -1.58 5.20 4.81
N VAL A 73 -1.05 4.96 6.01
CA VAL A 73 -1.05 3.66 6.67
C VAL A 73 -1.58 3.79 8.09
N ASP A 74 -2.12 2.70 8.64
CA ASP A 74 -2.45 2.64 10.07
C ASP A 74 -1.18 2.59 10.95
N LYS A 75 -1.29 2.92 12.24
CA LYS A 75 -0.20 2.95 13.26
C LYS A 75 0.34 1.55 13.61
N GLY A 76 0.05 0.55 12.79
CA GLY A 76 0.54 -0.81 12.93
C GLY A 76 2.08 -0.86 13.02
N PRO A 77 2.67 -1.52 14.03
CA PRO A 77 4.12 -1.55 14.23
C PRO A 77 4.91 -2.14 13.06
N TRP A 78 4.26 -2.90 12.19
CA TRP A 78 4.84 -3.47 10.96
C TRP A 78 5.21 -2.41 9.90
N TYR A 79 4.66 -1.19 9.99
CA TYR A 79 5.00 -0.07 9.09
C TYR A 79 6.19 0.77 9.55
N HIS A 80 6.80 0.54 10.72
CA HIS A 80 7.92 1.36 11.20
C HIS A 80 9.17 1.29 10.31
N THR A 81 9.55 0.11 9.83
CA THR A 81 10.74 -0.11 8.99
C THR A 81 10.53 0.33 7.53
N PRO A 82 9.41 -0.03 6.86
CA PRO A 82 9.10 0.42 5.50
C PRO A 82 8.96 1.93 5.41
N ARG A 83 8.54 2.58 6.52
CA ARG A 83 8.47 4.03 6.62
C ARG A 83 9.80 4.71 6.32
N ARG A 84 10.91 4.14 6.81
CA ARG A 84 12.25 4.68 6.56
C ARG A 84 12.74 4.42 5.13
N ALA A 85 12.43 3.26 4.57
CA ALA A 85 12.85 2.88 3.21
C ALA A 85 12.15 3.70 2.12
N LEU A 86 10.90 4.10 2.34
CA LEU A 86 10.10 4.84 1.35
C LEU A 86 10.22 6.37 1.46
N SER A 87 10.78 6.93 2.54
CA SER A 87 11.00 8.39 2.69
C SER A 87 11.90 9.01 1.61
N SER A 88 12.67 8.23 0.84
CA SER A 88 13.42 8.69 -0.33
C SER A 88 12.55 8.80 -1.61
N ASN A 89 11.40 8.12 -1.65
CA ASN A 89 10.51 7.96 -2.82
C ASN A 89 9.03 8.30 -2.58
N GLY A 90 8.63 8.76 -1.39
CA GLY A 90 7.26 9.18 -1.04
C GLY A 90 7.18 9.67 0.40
N ARG A 91 6.13 10.41 0.77
CA ARG A 91 5.85 10.78 2.18
C ARG A 91 4.93 9.71 2.78
N ILE A 92 5.10 9.37 4.05
CA ILE A 92 4.21 8.42 4.75
C ILE A 92 3.61 9.15 5.94
N SER A 93 2.28 9.23 6.01
CA SER A 93 1.58 9.71 7.20
C SER A 93 0.71 8.61 7.78
N SER A 94 0.55 8.67 9.10
CA SER A 94 -0.49 7.89 9.76
C SER A 94 -1.85 8.46 9.40
N MET A 95 -2.87 7.61 9.27
CA MET A 95 -4.25 8.05 9.49
C MET A 95 -4.45 8.26 11.00
N ASP A 96 -5.16 9.32 11.38
CA ASP A 96 -5.58 9.61 12.76
C ASP A 96 -7.00 9.10 13.01
#